data_AF-A0A9W8WVI8-F1
#
_entry.id   AF-A0A9W8WVI8-F1
#
_cell.length_a   1.000
_cell.length_b   1.000
_cell.length_c   1.000
_cell.angle_alpha   90.00
_cell.angle_beta   90.00
_cell.angle_gamma   90.00
#
_symmetry.space_group_name_H-M   'P 1'
#
loop_
_entity.id
_entity.type
_entity.pdbx_description
1 polymer ?
#
loop_
_entity_poly.entity_id
_entity_poly.type
_entity_poly.pdbx_seq_one_letter_code
_entity_poly.pdbx_strand_id
1 'polypeptide(L)'
;MEIRLMIYEYMLLPSTQPTTTQGTSVANLLPDFHTYFSEDTNNDPFTLSVRTIDPWLGAQASRTWRRRSTYHVRTGTFPHYTQSFTNVYSSAIKGPFLTTTTPTTYRVLLSPYTAHLRSTVPSLLSINRQVHAEAAKILYSTYTFAFHTSIEAAVPFLSDLTPFSRSHVKNLSITKKALPYTKEFDRAEWESLCAYLADASRVPPPTSQTPLNPNTAWSNTDLQNGPEAPTMFLQHLHLNIIAGRPEGGWNHITAPTASDYTTMLRMKQQWGASTGGMDLEWAEQLMAVQGLRNVSVKALVEHCAPVQSEKAAFWVAFSKSVEEGGFGEWIRGSMTGS
;
A
#
# COMPACT_ATOMS: atom_id res chain seq x y z
N MET A 1 9.22 35.85 3.19
CA MET A 1 9.23 34.38 3.28
C MET A 1 10.18 34.00 4.42
N GLU A 2 9.73 33.17 5.36
CA GLU A 2 10.50 32.87 6.58
C GLU A 2 11.57 31.81 6.29
N ILE A 3 12.82 32.05 6.69
CA ILE A 3 13.99 31.20 6.36
C ILE A 3 13.74 29.71 6.68
N ARG A 4 12.99 29.43 7.76
CA ARG A 4 12.62 28.06 8.15
C ARG A 4 11.85 27.29 7.07
N LEU A 5 10.96 27.96 6.34
CA LEU A 5 10.16 27.32 5.30
C LEU A 5 11.01 26.98 4.08
N MET A 6 11.99 27.83 3.76
CA MET A 6 12.98 27.54 2.72
C MET A 6 13.83 26.32 3.12
N ILE A 7 14.24 26.21 4.40
CA ILE A 7 14.98 25.03 4.89
C ILE A 7 14.15 23.75 4.70
N TYR A 8 12.86 23.76 5.05
CA TYR A 8 12.02 22.59 4.83
C TYR A 8 11.80 22.26 3.36
N GLU A 9 11.68 23.27 2.51
CA GLU A 9 11.60 23.09 1.06
C GLU A 9 12.80 22.27 0.56
N TYR A 10 14.01 22.64 0.95
CA TYR A 10 15.24 21.93 0.58
C TYR A 10 15.42 20.57 1.27
N MET A 11 14.88 20.39 2.48
CA MET A 11 15.11 19.17 3.27
C MET A 11 14.03 18.10 3.12
N LEU A 12 12.81 18.48 2.73
CA LEU A 12 11.65 17.59 2.76
C LEU A 12 10.97 17.43 1.41
N LEU A 13 11.10 18.39 0.48
CA LEU A 13 10.52 18.22 -0.85
C LEU A 13 11.46 17.43 -1.77
N PRO A 14 10.92 16.80 -2.82
CA PRO A 14 11.76 16.07 -3.75
C PRO A 14 12.80 17.00 -4.38
N SER A 15 14.02 16.51 -4.52
CA SER A 15 15.05 17.22 -5.27
C SER A 15 14.61 17.36 -6.72
N THR A 16 14.87 18.52 -7.35
CA THR A 16 14.64 18.73 -8.78
C THR A 16 15.66 17.97 -9.65
N GLN A 17 16.81 17.61 -9.06
CA GLN A 17 17.84 16.81 -9.71
C GLN A 17 18.08 15.51 -8.93
N PRO A 18 18.20 14.36 -9.60
CA PRO A 18 18.49 13.10 -8.93
C PRO A 18 19.86 13.20 -8.24
N THR A 19 19.87 13.05 -6.92
CA THR A 19 21.09 13.18 -6.09
C THR A 19 22.03 11.98 -6.23
N THR A 20 21.53 10.88 -6.78
CA THR A 20 22.26 9.64 -7.05
C THR A 20 21.80 9.08 -8.40
N THR A 21 22.69 8.40 -9.14
CA THR A 21 22.32 7.68 -10.38
C THR A 21 21.61 6.35 -10.12
N GLN A 22 21.53 5.93 -8.86
CA GLN A 22 20.88 4.68 -8.44
C GLN A 22 19.90 4.94 -7.30
N GLY A 23 18.68 4.43 -7.42
CA GLY A 23 17.78 4.26 -6.28
C GLY A 23 18.39 3.29 -5.29
N THR A 24 18.14 3.46 -4.00
CA THR A 24 18.71 2.53 -3.00
C THR A 24 17.98 1.19 -3.09
N SER A 25 18.46 0.29 -3.95
CA SER A 25 18.10 -1.12 -3.89
C SER A 25 18.61 -1.69 -2.56
N VAL A 26 17.73 -2.37 -1.81
CA VAL A 26 18.05 -2.87 -0.47
C VAL A 26 18.27 -4.37 -0.56
N ALA A 27 19.47 -4.83 -0.18
CA ALA A 27 19.82 -6.26 -0.16
C ALA A 27 18.99 -7.14 0.80
N ASN A 28 18.13 -6.52 1.62
CA ASN A 28 17.30 -7.19 2.63
C ASN A 28 15.80 -7.10 2.31
N LEU A 29 15.45 -6.72 1.08
CA LEU A 29 14.09 -6.91 0.61
C LEU A 29 13.81 -8.40 0.70
N LEU A 30 12.75 -8.75 1.43
CA LEU A 30 12.28 -10.12 1.36
C LEU A 30 11.94 -10.38 -0.11
N PRO A 31 12.39 -11.50 -0.70
CA PRO A 31 12.10 -11.79 -2.09
C PRO A 31 10.60 -11.72 -2.26
N ASP A 32 10.13 -10.84 -3.15
CA ASP A 32 8.73 -10.51 -3.29
C ASP A 32 7.94 -11.83 -3.31
N PHE A 33 7.19 -12.10 -2.22
CA PHE A 33 6.39 -13.32 -2.13
C PHE A 33 5.30 -13.33 -3.21
N HIS A 34 5.11 -12.16 -3.83
CA HIS A 34 4.40 -11.88 -5.05
C HIS A 34 5.45 -11.79 -6.18
N THR A 35 5.81 -12.93 -6.79
CA THR A 35 6.83 -13.09 -7.85
C THR A 35 6.51 -12.37 -9.18
N TYR A 36 6.24 -11.07 -9.14
CA TYR A 36 5.84 -10.25 -10.28
C TYR A 36 6.72 -9.01 -10.37
N PHE A 37 6.71 -8.35 -11.53
CA PHE A 37 7.58 -7.24 -11.86
C PHE A 37 7.23 -6.00 -11.02
N SER A 38 7.64 -6.00 -9.75
CA SER A 38 7.75 -4.79 -8.95
C SER A 38 9.01 -4.09 -9.43
N GLU A 39 8.87 -2.94 -10.10
CA GLU A 39 10.03 -2.07 -10.27
C GLU A 39 10.49 -1.68 -8.85
N ASP A 40 11.49 -2.40 -8.34
CA ASP A 40 12.14 -2.12 -7.05
C ASP A 40 12.74 -0.71 -7.01
N THR A 41 12.85 -0.07 -8.18
CA THR A 41 13.27 1.31 -8.37
C THR A 41 12.07 2.22 -8.55
N ASN A 42 11.62 2.81 -7.45
CA ASN A 42 10.75 3.97 -7.52
C ASN A 42 11.57 5.17 -8.06
N ASN A 43 11.22 5.63 -9.25
CA ASN A 43 11.87 6.78 -9.90
C ASN A 43 11.01 8.06 -9.84
N ASP A 44 9.82 8.01 -9.25
CA ASP A 44 8.96 9.19 -9.12
C ASP A 44 9.47 10.09 -7.96
N PRO A 45 9.67 11.40 -8.19
CA PRO A 45 10.03 12.34 -7.15
C PRO A 45 9.05 12.37 -5.98
N PHE A 46 7.75 12.21 -6.22
CA PHE A 46 6.71 12.39 -5.19
C PHE A 46 6.18 11.09 -4.59
N THR A 47 6.76 9.94 -4.94
CA THR A 47 6.37 8.66 -4.35
C THR A 47 7.41 8.19 -3.34
N LEU A 48 6.94 7.69 -2.19
CA LEU A 48 7.75 6.98 -1.20
C LEU A 48 7.25 5.53 -1.14
N SER A 49 8.09 4.60 -1.60
CA SER A 49 7.71 3.19 -1.67
C SER A 49 7.93 2.52 -0.33
N VAL A 50 6.91 1.91 0.24
CA VAL A 50 7.00 1.13 1.47
C VAL A 50 7.11 -0.35 1.09
N ARG A 51 8.08 -1.06 1.68
CA ARG A 51 8.35 -2.48 1.41
C ARG A 51 8.47 -3.26 2.69
N THR A 52 8.07 -4.53 2.61
CA THR A 52 8.34 -5.55 3.62
C THR A 52 9.81 -5.98 3.54
N ILE A 53 10.48 -6.01 4.69
CA ILE A 53 11.88 -6.41 4.81
C ILE A 53 12.06 -7.42 5.93
N ASP A 54 13.14 -8.18 5.84
CA ASP A 54 13.61 -8.99 6.96
C ASP A 54 14.36 -8.08 7.95
N PRO A 55 13.91 -7.96 9.20
CA PRO A 55 14.56 -7.12 10.21
C PRO A 55 15.96 -7.60 10.59
N TRP A 56 16.28 -8.87 10.34
CA TRP A 56 17.53 -9.52 10.74
C TRP A 56 18.56 -9.55 9.61
N LEU A 57 18.15 -9.41 8.35
CA LEU A 57 19.07 -9.26 7.23
C LEU A 57 19.53 -7.79 7.15
N GLY A 58 20.85 -7.56 7.14
CA GLY A 58 21.48 -6.26 6.87
C GLY A 58 22.52 -5.74 7.87
N ALA A 59 23.41 -4.84 7.43
CA ALA A 59 24.46 -4.23 8.26
C ALA A 59 23.95 -3.36 9.45
N GLN A 60 22.63 -3.20 9.61
CA GLN A 60 21.98 -2.38 10.65
C GLN A 60 21.19 -3.23 11.67
N ALA A 61 21.31 -4.56 11.60
CA ALA A 61 20.42 -5.59 12.18
C ALA A 61 20.14 -5.59 13.70
N SER A 62 20.61 -4.64 14.52
CA SER A 62 20.37 -4.71 15.98
C SER A 62 19.91 -3.44 16.69
N ARG A 63 20.11 -2.25 16.11
CA ARG A 63 19.89 -0.98 16.85
C ARG A 63 18.83 -0.04 16.27
N THR A 64 18.58 -0.03 14.97
CA THR A 64 17.67 0.95 14.34
C THR A 64 16.23 0.44 14.18
N TRP A 65 16.03 -0.89 14.12
CA TRP A 65 14.71 -1.51 13.93
C TRP A 65 13.81 -1.53 15.16
N ARG A 66 14.37 -1.42 16.37
CA ARG A 66 13.63 -1.57 17.64
C ARG A 66 12.51 -0.55 17.88
N ARG A 67 12.33 0.44 17.01
CA ARG A 67 11.26 1.44 17.09
C ARG A 67 10.10 1.21 16.11
N ARG A 68 10.18 0.23 15.22
CA ARG A 68 9.12 -0.08 14.25
C ARG A 68 8.36 -1.33 14.67
N SER A 69 7.08 -1.35 14.35
CA SER A 69 6.23 -2.51 14.51
C SER A 69 6.80 -3.70 13.73
N THR A 70 6.81 -4.85 14.40
CA THR A 70 7.08 -6.15 13.79
C THR A 70 5.74 -6.79 13.47
N TYR A 71 5.57 -7.22 12.23
CA TYR A 71 4.40 -7.99 11.79
C TYR A 71 4.85 -9.32 11.22
N HIS A 72 3.91 -10.23 10.97
CA HIS A 72 4.22 -11.56 10.47
C HIS A 72 3.64 -11.72 9.08
N VAL A 73 4.47 -12.19 8.15
CA VAL A 73 4.05 -12.50 6.78
C VAL A 73 4.06 -14.00 6.61
N ARG A 74 3.02 -14.54 5.95
CA ARG A 74 2.96 -15.96 5.61
C ARG A 74 4.06 -16.29 4.61
N THR A 75 4.85 -17.30 4.92
CA THR A 75 5.96 -17.78 4.10
C THR A 75 5.81 -19.28 3.87
N GLY A 76 6.30 -19.77 2.74
CA GLY A 76 6.25 -21.18 2.39
C GLY A 76 7.66 -21.66 2.09
N THR A 77 8.37 -22.12 3.11
CA THR A 77 9.60 -22.90 2.92
C THR A 77 9.22 -24.38 2.84
N PHE A 78 9.75 -25.11 1.85
CA PHE A 78 9.68 -26.57 1.93
C PHE A 78 10.35 -27.01 3.24
N PRO A 79 9.76 -27.94 4.00
CA PRO A 79 10.49 -28.60 5.07
C PRO A 79 11.76 -29.20 4.44
N HIS A 80 12.91 -28.90 5.03
CA HIS A 80 14.22 -29.44 4.68
C HIS A 80 14.15 -30.87 4.12
N TYR A 81 14.47 -31.05 2.83
CA TYR A 81 15.13 -32.27 2.40
C TYR A 81 16.62 -32.08 2.71
N THR A 82 17.05 -32.52 3.89
CA THR A 82 18.47 -32.63 4.22
C THR A 82 19.09 -33.73 3.36
N GLN A 83 19.45 -33.40 2.11
CA GLN A 83 20.52 -34.11 1.43
C GLN A 83 21.67 -33.17 1.15
N SER A 84 22.76 -33.49 1.83
CA SER A 84 24.14 -33.10 1.59
C SER A 84 24.50 -33.11 0.11
N PHE A 85 24.41 -31.96 -0.56
CA PHE A 85 25.29 -31.65 -1.68
C PHE A 85 25.72 -30.18 -1.60
N THR A 86 27.04 -30.03 -1.56
CA THR A 86 27.81 -28.80 -1.55
C THR A 86 27.51 -27.93 -2.78
N ASN A 87 27.40 -26.63 -2.54
CA ASN A 87 27.61 -25.52 -3.49
C ASN A 87 26.92 -25.62 -4.85
N VAL A 88 25.74 -25.00 -4.99
CA VAL A 88 25.39 -23.97 -5.99
C VAL A 88 24.10 -23.31 -5.49
N TYR A 89 24.08 -21.99 -5.33
CA TYR A 89 22.89 -21.12 -5.16
C TYR A 89 21.60 -21.82 -4.70
N SER A 90 21.39 -21.96 -3.38
CA SER A 90 20.08 -22.34 -2.84
C SER A 90 19.12 -21.16 -3.01
N SER A 91 18.60 -20.97 -4.22
CA SER A 91 17.30 -20.34 -4.36
C SER A 91 16.35 -21.22 -3.57
N ALA A 92 15.86 -20.72 -2.44
CA ALA A 92 14.86 -21.41 -1.66
C ALA A 92 13.68 -21.65 -2.61
N ILE A 93 13.56 -22.87 -3.14
CA ILE A 93 12.38 -23.32 -3.84
C ILE A 93 11.28 -23.16 -2.78
N LYS A 94 10.37 -22.21 -2.96
CA LYS A 94 9.28 -21.91 -2.01
C LYS A 94 8.11 -22.83 -2.36
N GLY A 95 7.56 -23.51 -1.36
CA GLY A 95 6.44 -24.43 -1.55
C GLY A 95 5.17 -23.70 -1.98
N PRO A 96 4.23 -24.37 -2.68
CA PRO A 96 2.95 -23.76 -3.07
C PRO A 96 2.09 -23.37 -1.86
N PHE A 97 2.39 -23.92 -0.68
CA PHE A 97 1.67 -23.64 0.57
C PHE A 97 2.52 -22.77 1.49
N LEU A 98 1.99 -21.60 1.87
CA LEU A 98 2.59 -20.71 2.85
C LEU A 98 2.19 -21.16 4.28
N THR A 99 2.82 -22.23 4.76
CA THR A 99 2.48 -22.86 6.06
C THR A 99 3.21 -22.27 7.25
N THR A 100 4.22 -21.42 7.02
CA THR A 100 5.00 -20.77 8.08
C THR A 100 4.71 -19.28 8.11
N THR A 101 5.11 -18.60 9.18
CA THR A 101 5.14 -17.14 9.23
C THR A 101 6.56 -16.68 9.55
N THR A 102 6.97 -15.57 8.95
CA THR A 102 8.26 -14.95 9.20
C THR A 102 8.05 -13.57 9.81
N PRO A 103 8.74 -13.21 10.90
CA PRO A 103 8.69 -11.86 11.44
C PRO A 103 9.34 -10.89 10.47
N THR A 104 8.62 -9.85 10.11
CA THR A 104 9.03 -8.82 9.15
C THR A 104 8.82 -7.43 9.75
N THR A 105 9.40 -6.43 9.10
CA THR A 105 9.06 -5.02 9.35
C THR A 105 9.00 -4.27 8.03
N TYR A 106 8.63 -2.99 8.06
CA TYR A 106 8.55 -2.19 6.87
C TYR A 106 9.76 -1.24 6.74
N ARG A 107 10.06 -0.88 5.49
CA ARG A 107 11.03 0.15 5.15
C ARG A 107 10.49 1.05 4.05
N VAL A 108 10.65 2.36 4.26
CA VAL A 108 10.49 3.34 3.19
C VAL A 108 11.75 3.34 2.34
N LEU A 109 11.59 3.01 1.06
CA LEU A 109 12.61 3.10 0.02
C LEU A 109 12.64 4.52 -0.55
N LEU A 110 13.84 5.02 -0.75
CA LEU A 110 14.08 6.36 -1.29
C LEU A 110 14.50 6.25 -2.75
N SER A 111 13.86 7.07 -3.57
CA SER A 111 14.22 7.31 -4.97
C SER A 111 15.47 8.20 -5.07
N PRO A 112 16.13 8.27 -6.24
CA PRO A 112 17.18 9.26 -6.51
C PRO A 112 16.84 10.71 -6.13
N TYR A 113 15.55 11.05 -6.20
CA TYR A 113 15.03 12.39 -5.89
C TYR A 113 14.77 12.61 -4.39
N THR A 114 14.65 11.53 -3.61
CA THR A 114 14.31 11.57 -2.18
C THR A 114 15.42 11.00 -1.30
N ALA A 115 16.57 10.64 -1.86
CA ALA A 115 17.68 10.06 -1.09
C ALA A 115 18.18 10.97 0.05
N HIS A 116 18.08 12.30 -0.12
CA HIS A 116 18.40 13.29 0.91
C HIS A 116 17.53 13.15 2.17
N LEU A 117 16.31 12.58 2.07
CA LEU A 117 15.46 12.30 3.23
C LEU A 117 16.10 11.33 4.22
N ARG A 118 17.08 10.51 3.79
CA ARG A 118 17.87 9.65 4.70
C ARG A 118 18.66 10.49 5.72
N SER A 119 19.18 11.63 5.28
CA SER A 119 19.90 12.58 6.12
C SER A 119 18.98 13.58 6.81
N THR A 120 17.70 13.68 6.40
CA THR A 120 16.71 14.48 7.10
C THR A 120 16.34 13.79 8.40
N VAL A 121 17.13 14.08 9.43
CA VAL A 121 17.17 13.34 10.69
C VAL A 121 15.79 13.39 11.39
N PRO A 122 15.03 12.29 11.45
CA PRO A 122 13.78 12.26 12.20
C PRO A 122 13.99 12.56 13.69
N SER A 123 15.20 12.26 14.21
CA SER A 123 15.57 12.63 15.58
C SER A 123 15.81 14.13 15.78
N LEU A 124 16.22 14.92 14.77
CA LEU A 124 16.28 16.39 14.91
C LEU A 124 14.87 16.98 14.94
N LEU A 125 13.96 16.44 14.10
CA LEU A 125 12.56 16.84 14.13
C LEU A 125 11.97 16.57 15.52
N SER A 126 12.27 15.42 16.14
CA SER A 126 11.72 15.06 17.46
C SER A 126 12.17 15.94 18.64
N ILE A 127 13.27 16.70 18.51
CA ILE A 127 13.80 17.54 19.59
C ILE A 127 13.00 18.84 19.74
N ASN A 128 12.49 19.40 18.63
CA ASN A 128 11.69 20.61 18.64
C ASN A 128 10.27 20.32 18.13
N ARG A 129 9.28 20.43 19.02
CA ARG A 129 7.87 20.11 18.73
C ARG A 129 7.29 20.92 17.58
N GLN A 130 7.68 22.19 17.44
CA GLN A 130 7.20 23.05 16.36
C GLN A 130 7.80 22.59 15.02
N VAL A 131 9.11 22.37 14.97
CA VAL A 131 9.80 21.87 13.78
C VAL A 131 9.25 20.49 13.39
N HIS A 132 9.00 19.61 14.35
CA HIS A 132 8.34 18.34 14.11
C HIS A 132 6.97 18.51 13.45
N ALA A 133 6.11 19.37 14.00
CA ALA A 133 4.75 19.56 13.50
C ALA A 133 4.75 20.13 12.07
N GLU A 134 5.59 21.13 11.80
CA GLU A 134 5.74 21.73 10.47
C GLU A 134 6.31 20.71 9.46
N ALA A 135 7.39 20.02 9.83
CA ALA A 135 8.04 19.05 8.96
C ALA A 135 7.17 17.81 8.68
N ALA A 136 6.52 17.26 9.71
CA ALA A 136 5.62 16.11 9.55
C ALA A 136 4.46 16.47 8.62
N LYS A 137 3.90 17.68 8.73
CA LYS A 137 2.88 18.15 7.80
C LYS A 137 3.38 18.19 6.37
N ILE A 138 4.54 18.76 6.11
CA ILE A 138 5.11 18.81 4.76
C ILE A 138 5.37 17.39 4.25
N LEU A 139 6.09 16.57 5.00
CA LEU A 139 6.45 15.20 4.60
C LEU A 139 5.21 14.34 4.31
N TYR A 140 4.28 14.19 5.26
CA TYR A 140 3.17 13.23 5.08
C TYR A 140 2.11 13.72 4.10
N SER A 141 2.00 15.04 3.85
CA SER A 141 1.02 15.57 2.90
C SER A 141 1.54 15.75 1.47
N THR A 142 2.86 15.82 1.27
CA THR A 142 3.48 15.97 -0.05
C THR A 142 3.57 14.65 -0.81
N TYR A 143 3.95 13.56 -0.14
CA TYR A 143 4.28 12.31 -0.82
C TYR A 143 3.09 11.36 -0.95
N THR A 144 3.12 10.53 -1.99
CA THR A 144 2.31 9.33 -2.12
C THR A 144 3.04 8.15 -1.49
N PHE A 145 2.43 7.52 -0.49
CA PHE A 145 2.98 6.30 0.10
C PHE A 145 2.50 5.09 -0.71
N ALA A 146 3.42 4.48 -1.45
CA ALA A 146 3.12 3.35 -2.32
C ALA A 146 3.53 2.05 -1.66
N PHE A 147 2.55 1.20 -1.35
CA PHE A 147 2.77 -0.14 -0.78
C PHE A 147 2.97 -1.20 -1.85
N HIS A 148 2.58 -0.92 -3.10
CA HIS A 148 2.65 -1.88 -4.20
C HIS A 148 1.94 -3.18 -3.79
N THR A 149 2.59 -4.34 -3.92
CA THR A 149 2.10 -5.66 -3.48
C THR A 149 2.28 -5.90 -1.98
N SER A 150 3.12 -5.12 -1.28
CA SER A 150 3.40 -5.23 0.17
C SER A 150 2.28 -4.61 1.03
N ILE A 151 1.03 -5.00 0.80
CA ILE A 151 -0.15 -4.44 1.47
C ILE A 151 -0.15 -4.69 2.98
N GLU A 152 0.49 -5.77 3.43
CA GLU A 152 0.66 -6.13 4.84
C GLU A 152 1.45 -5.08 5.63
N ALA A 153 2.27 -4.28 4.96
CA ALA A 153 3.08 -3.24 5.57
C ALA A 153 2.25 -1.98 5.87
N ALA A 154 1.07 -1.82 5.26
CA ALA A 154 0.29 -0.60 5.32
C ALA A 154 -0.27 -0.30 6.71
N VAL A 155 -0.95 -1.27 7.34
CA VAL A 155 -1.50 -1.08 8.69
C VAL A 155 -0.40 -0.84 9.73
N PRO A 156 0.69 -1.64 9.79
CA PRO A 156 1.82 -1.36 10.69
C PRO A 156 2.46 0.01 10.43
N PHE A 157 2.68 0.38 9.17
CA PHE A 157 3.25 1.69 8.82
C PHE A 157 2.39 2.84 9.33
N LEU A 158 1.08 2.81 9.07
CA LEU A 158 0.15 3.87 9.48
C LEU A 158 -0.05 3.90 11.00
N SER A 159 0.02 2.76 11.67
CA SER A 159 -0.14 2.65 13.12
C SER A 159 1.08 3.16 13.88
N ASP A 160 2.29 3.04 13.31
CA ASP A 160 3.53 3.57 13.88
C ASP A 160 3.63 5.10 13.78
N LEU A 161 2.78 5.75 12.97
CA LEU A 161 2.72 7.20 12.89
C LEU A 161 2.02 7.79 14.12
N THR A 162 2.51 8.94 14.60
CA THR A 162 1.76 9.72 15.59
C THR A 162 0.40 10.13 15.01
N PRO A 163 -0.66 10.28 15.83
CA PRO A 163 -1.97 10.70 15.33
C PRO A 163 -1.91 11.97 14.46
N PHE A 164 -1.07 12.95 14.88
CA PHE A 164 -0.80 14.16 14.10
C PHE A 164 -0.21 13.85 12.71
N SER A 165 0.84 13.04 12.63
CA SER A 165 1.50 12.69 11.36
C SER A 165 0.57 11.90 10.44
N ARG A 166 -0.16 10.93 11.01
CA ARG A 166 -1.14 10.11 10.29
C ARG A 166 -2.27 10.95 9.69
N SER A 167 -2.75 11.97 10.42
CA SER A 167 -3.77 12.91 9.91
C SER A 167 -3.33 13.68 8.66
N HIS A 168 -2.04 13.70 8.35
CA HIS A 168 -1.48 14.40 7.20
C HIS A 168 -1.20 13.50 6.01
N VAL A 169 -1.37 12.18 6.14
CA VAL A 169 -1.29 11.24 5.01
C VAL A 169 -2.51 11.43 4.11
N LYS A 170 -2.28 11.97 2.92
CA LYS A 170 -3.35 12.29 1.96
C LYS A 170 -3.41 11.36 0.75
N ASN A 171 -2.29 10.72 0.41
CA ASN A 171 -2.12 10.02 -0.85
C ASN A 171 -1.55 8.62 -0.58
N LEU A 172 -2.31 7.59 -0.94
CA LEU A 172 -1.87 6.19 -0.85
C LEU A 172 -1.91 5.54 -2.23
N SER A 173 -0.96 4.63 -2.48
CA SER A 173 -0.98 3.74 -3.63
C SER A 173 -0.84 2.29 -3.20
N ILE A 174 -1.76 1.44 -3.67
CA ILE A 174 -1.81 0.01 -3.34
C ILE A 174 -2.01 -0.78 -4.63
N THR A 175 -1.46 -1.99 -4.70
CA THR A 175 -1.61 -2.87 -5.85
C THR A 175 -2.37 -4.13 -5.46
N LYS A 176 -3.50 -4.37 -6.12
CA LYS A 176 -4.26 -5.60 -5.98
C LYS A 176 -3.92 -6.54 -7.13
N LYS A 177 -3.63 -7.78 -6.77
CA LYS A 177 -3.64 -8.88 -7.73
C LYS A 177 -5.03 -9.49 -7.77
N ALA A 178 -5.84 -9.02 -8.71
CA ALA A 178 -7.10 -9.68 -8.99
C ALA A 178 -6.85 -11.05 -9.67
N LEU A 179 -7.90 -11.85 -9.79
CA LEU A 179 -7.95 -13.27 -10.19
C LEU A 179 -7.16 -13.61 -11.49
N PRO A 180 -7.03 -14.88 -11.94
CA PRO A 180 -7.42 -16.14 -11.32
C PRO A 180 -6.46 -16.59 -10.21
N TYR A 181 -5.33 -15.88 -10.04
CA TYR A 181 -4.25 -16.25 -9.14
C TYR A 181 -4.32 -15.56 -7.78
N THR A 182 -5.51 -15.12 -7.34
CA THR A 182 -5.69 -14.61 -5.98
C THR A 182 -5.36 -15.75 -5.03
N LYS A 183 -4.14 -15.74 -4.53
CA LYS A 183 -3.70 -16.68 -3.52
C LYS A 183 -4.32 -16.20 -2.22
N GLU A 184 -4.98 -17.08 -1.47
CA GLU A 184 -5.76 -16.73 -0.26
C GLU A 184 -5.01 -15.89 0.78
N PHE A 185 -3.68 -15.88 0.71
CA PHE A 185 -2.82 -15.12 1.61
C PHE A 185 -2.89 -13.61 1.46
N ASP A 186 -3.50 -13.04 0.42
CA ASP A 186 -3.63 -11.57 0.31
C ASP A 186 -5.00 -11.08 0.78
N ARG A 187 -5.92 -12.01 1.08
CA ARG A 187 -7.31 -11.69 1.42
C ARG A 187 -7.41 -11.03 2.80
N ALA A 188 -6.76 -11.60 3.81
CA ALA A 188 -6.87 -11.10 5.19
C ALA A 188 -6.18 -9.74 5.37
N GLU A 189 -5.05 -9.56 4.69
CA GLU A 189 -4.22 -8.36 4.70
C GLU A 189 -4.95 -7.23 3.94
N TRP A 190 -5.62 -7.57 2.84
CA TRP A 190 -6.48 -6.64 2.11
C TRP A 190 -7.71 -6.22 2.91
N GLU A 191 -8.42 -7.18 3.51
CA GLU A 191 -9.56 -6.91 4.38
C GLU A 191 -9.16 -6.04 5.58
N SER A 192 -8.06 -6.38 6.24
CA SER A 192 -7.51 -5.62 7.37
C SER A 192 -7.16 -4.18 6.97
N LEU A 193 -6.52 -3.98 5.81
CA LEU A 193 -6.22 -2.65 5.29
C LEU A 193 -7.50 -1.87 4.97
N CYS A 194 -8.46 -2.47 4.27
CA CYS A 194 -9.71 -1.80 3.92
C CYS A 194 -10.51 -1.41 5.16
N ALA A 195 -10.61 -2.30 6.15
CA ALA A 195 -11.24 -2.02 7.42
C ALA A 195 -10.53 -0.88 8.16
N TYR A 196 -9.20 -0.91 8.23
CA TYR A 196 -8.41 0.17 8.83
C TYR A 196 -8.66 1.52 8.16
N LEU A 197 -8.64 1.58 6.82
CA LEU A 197 -8.87 2.82 6.07
C LEU A 197 -10.30 3.32 6.21
N ALA A 198 -11.29 2.41 6.19
CA ALA A 198 -12.69 2.74 6.37
C ALA A 198 -12.93 3.32 7.77
N ASP A 199 -12.41 2.69 8.82
CA ASP A 199 -12.49 3.21 10.19
C ASP A 199 -11.75 4.54 10.33
N ALA A 200 -10.57 4.66 9.70
CA ALA A 200 -9.76 5.87 9.78
C ALA A 200 -10.40 7.10 9.14
N SER A 201 -11.25 6.87 8.13
CA SER A 201 -11.97 7.91 7.39
C SER A 201 -13.25 8.42 8.09
N ARG A 202 -13.78 7.68 9.09
CA ARG A 202 -15.05 8.02 9.76
C ARG A 202 -14.97 9.20 10.72
N VAL A 203 -13.78 9.54 11.20
CA VAL A 203 -13.60 10.60 12.19
C VAL A 203 -13.25 11.92 11.49
N PRO A 204 -14.14 12.92 11.46
CA PRO A 204 -13.83 14.21 10.87
C PRO A 204 -12.69 14.93 11.62
N PRO A 205 -11.96 15.85 10.97
CA PRO A 205 -10.91 16.61 11.66
C PRO A 205 -11.55 17.42 12.79
N PRO A 206 -10.90 17.54 13.95
CA PRO A 206 -11.35 18.50 14.94
C PRO A 206 -11.41 19.88 14.26
N THR A 207 -12.62 20.44 14.19
CA THR A 207 -12.85 21.76 13.62
C THR A 207 -12.05 22.77 14.45
N SER A 208 -11.11 23.43 13.80
CA SER A 208 -10.23 24.40 14.42
C SER A 208 -11.04 25.58 14.96
N GLN A 209 -11.29 25.62 16.28
CA GLN A 209 -11.55 26.84 17.05
C GLN A 209 -11.58 26.57 18.58
N THR A 210 -10.42 26.24 19.14
CA THR A 210 -10.08 26.74 20.48
C THR A 210 -8.56 26.85 20.52
N PRO A 211 -7.97 28.01 20.84
CA PRO A 211 -6.52 28.15 20.98
C PRO A 211 -6.10 27.43 22.27
N LEU A 212 -6.00 26.11 22.21
CA LEU A 212 -5.35 25.32 23.24
C LEU A 212 -3.86 25.59 23.14
N ASN A 213 -3.38 26.27 24.18
CA ASN A 213 -1.98 26.56 24.43
C ASN A 213 -1.11 25.33 24.08
N PRO A 214 -0.10 25.46 23.20
CA PRO A 214 0.73 24.33 22.74
C PRO A 214 1.53 23.65 23.87
N ASN A 215 1.57 24.24 25.07
CA ASN A 215 2.19 23.66 26.25
C ASN A 215 1.29 22.71 27.06
N THR A 216 -0.04 22.67 26.81
CA THR A 216 -0.98 21.86 27.62
C THR A 216 -1.54 20.63 26.91
N ALA A 217 -1.42 20.51 25.59
CA ALA A 217 -2.08 19.46 24.81
C ALA A 217 -1.49 18.04 24.95
N TRP A 218 -0.50 17.85 25.82
CA TRP A 218 0.07 16.53 26.15
C TRP A 218 0.06 16.32 27.67
N SER A 219 -0.89 16.93 28.41
CA SER A 219 -1.14 16.51 29.79
C SER A 219 -1.54 15.04 29.78
N ASN A 220 -1.02 14.28 30.75
CA ASN A 220 -1.16 12.83 30.99
C ASN A 220 -2.60 12.25 31.09
N THR A 221 -3.58 12.89 30.45
CA THR A 221 -4.96 12.42 30.33
C THR A 221 -5.15 11.29 29.32
N ASP A 222 -4.13 10.93 28.53
CA ASP A 222 -4.19 9.86 27.52
C ASP A 222 -3.97 8.43 28.07
N LEU A 223 -4.02 8.24 29.40
CA LEU A 223 -3.95 6.89 29.99
C LEU A 223 -5.31 6.27 30.32
N GLN A 224 -6.44 6.85 29.87
CA GLN A 224 -7.74 6.37 30.33
C GLN A 224 -8.90 6.30 29.33
N ASN A 225 -8.67 6.44 28.03
CA ASN A 225 -9.69 6.12 27.02
C ASN A 225 -9.19 4.97 26.14
N GLY A 226 -10.09 4.08 25.72
CA GLY A 226 -9.79 2.89 24.93
C GLY A 226 -9.04 3.18 23.62
N PRO A 227 -8.72 2.17 22.80
CA PRO A 227 -7.86 2.35 21.63
C PRO A 227 -8.34 3.55 20.81
N GLU A 228 -7.54 4.62 20.79
CA GLU A 228 -7.86 5.82 20.01
C GLU A 228 -8.15 5.38 18.58
N ALA A 229 -9.38 5.64 18.11
CA ALA A 229 -9.76 5.30 16.75
C ALA A 229 -8.72 5.89 15.79
N PRO A 230 -8.26 5.14 14.77
CA PRO A 230 -7.32 5.68 13.80
C PRO A 230 -7.98 6.93 13.18
N THR A 231 -7.29 8.06 13.19
CA THR A 231 -7.76 9.30 12.53
C THR A 231 -6.86 9.57 11.35
N MET A 232 -7.43 9.60 10.14
CA MET A 232 -6.69 9.83 8.89
C MET A 232 -7.58 10.51 7.85
N PHE A 233 -7.02 11.48 7.11
CA PHE A 233 -7.73 12.21 6.06
C PHE A 233 -7.20 11.81 4.68
N LEU A 234 -7.46 10.56 4.30
CA LEU A 234 -7.11 10.08 2.98
C LEU A 234 -7.92 10.85 1.92
N GLN A 235 -7.24 11.44 0.94
CA GLN A 235 -7.87 12.22 -0.13
C GLN A 235 -7.79 11.50 -1.47
N HIS A 236 -6.64 10.89 -1.77
CA HIS A 236 -6.37 10.26 -3.05
C HIS A 236 -5.94 8.81 -2.83
N LEU A 237 -6.63 7.89 -3.49
CA LEU A 237 -6.25 6.49 -3.54
C LEU A 237 -5.89 6.10 -4.99
N HIS A 238 -4.68 5.60 -5.16
CA HIS A 238 -4.18 5.03 -6.41
C HIS A 238 -4.22 3.50 -6.32
N LEU A 239 -5.24 2.90 -6.94
CA LEU A 239 -5.41 1.46 -7.03
C LEU A 239 -4.77 0.95 -8.33
N ASN A 240 -3.66 0.22 -8.20
CA ASN A 240 -3.12 -0.53 -9.31
C ASN A 240 -3.70 -1.94 -9.32
N ILE A 241 -4.08 -2.46 -10.47
CA ILE A 241 -4.56 -3.84 -10.62
C ILE A 241 -3.71 -4.56 -11.64
N ILE A 242 -3.12 -5.68 -11.23
CA ILE A 242 -2.42 -6.57 -12.16
C ILE A 242 -3.46 -7.20 -13.07
N ALA A 243 -3.39 -6.92 -14.36
CA ALA A 243 -4.34 -7.32 -15.38
C ALA A 243 -3.67 -8.32 -16.36
N GLY A 244 -4.40 -9.33 -16.84
CA GLY A 244 -3.84 -10.37 -17.71
C GLY A 244 -4.28 -10.25 -19.16
N ARG A 245 -3.35 -9.94 -20.07
CA ARG A 245 -3.59 -9.87 -21.52
C ARG A 245 -3.08 -11.14 -22.22
N PRO A 246 -3.94 -11.89 -22.94
CA PRO A 246 -3.50 -13.07 -23.67
C PRO A 246 -2.66 -12.69 -24.91
N GLU A 247 -1.91 -13.65 -25.44
CA GLU A 247 -1.04 -13.44 -26.62
C GLU A 247 -1.80 -12.89 -27.84
N GLY A 248 -2.98 -13.45 -28.11
CA GLY A 248 -3.88 -12.99 -29.18
C GLY A 248 -4.58 -11.65 -28.90
N GLY A 249 -4.32 -11.02 -27.75
CA GLY A 249 -5.01 -9.83 -27.28
C GLY A 249 -6.48 -10.06 -26.90
N TRP A 250 -7.16 -8.99 -26.50
CA TRP A 250 -8.55 -9.00 -26.02
C TRP A 250 -9.50 -8.12 -26.84
N ASN A 251 -9.13 -7.79 -28.08
CA ASN A 251 -9.94 -6.89 -28.93
C ASN A 251 -11.34 -7.44 -29.21
N HIS A 252 -11.48 -8.76 -29.31
CA HIS A 252 -12.73 -9.47 -29.56
C HIS A 252 -13.56 -9.75 -28.28
N ILE A 253 -13.04 -9.42 -27.10
CA ILE A 253 -13.68 -9.68 -25.81
C ILE A 253 -14.47 -8.45 -25.39
N THR A 254 -15.74 -8.60 -25.04
CA THR A 254 -16.54 -7.50 -24.48
C THR A 254 -16.16 -7.28 -23.02
N ALA A 255 -15.66 -6.08 -22.69
CA ALA A 255 -15.32 -5.71 -21.32
C ALA A 255 -16.60 -5.33 -20.53
N PRO A 256 -16.73 -5.76 -19.27
CA PRO A 256 -17.79 -5.27 -18.40
C PRO A 256 -17.70 -3.75 -18.19
N THR A 257 -18.83 -3.09 -18.23
CA THR A 257 -19.00 -1.66 -17.93
C THR A 257 -19.29 -1.43 -16.44
N ALA A 258 -19.30 -0.17 -16.00
CA ALA A 258 -19.66 0.17 -14.62
C ALA A 258 -21.09 -0.27 -14.23
N SER A 259 -22.04 -0.19 -15.17
CA SER A 259 -23.40 -0.70 -14.99
C SER A 259 -23.46 -2.22 -14.88
N ASP A 260 -22.58 -2.94 -15.58
CA ASP A 260 -22.50 -4.40 -15.47
C ASP A 260 -22.05 -4.82 -14.07
N TYR A 261 -21.02 -4.17 -13.52
CA TYR A 261 -20.58 -4.42 -12.14
C TYR A 261 -21.66 -4.10 -11.10
N THR A 262 -22.41 -3.02 -11.30
CA THR A 262 -23.55 -2.67 -10.44
C THR A 262 -24.62 -3.76 -10.48
N THR A 263 -24.91 -4.28 -11.67
CA THR A 263 -25.87 -5.37 -11.86
C THR A 263 -25.39 -6.66 -11.21
N MET A 264 -24.10 -7.00 -11.39
CA MET A 264 -23.47 -8.16 -10.75
C MET A 264 -23.53 -8.10 -9.22
N LEU A 265 -23.21 -6.94 -8.63
CA LEU A 265 -23.27 -6.75 -7.18
C LEU A 265 -24.71 -6.93 -6.66
N ARG A 266 -25.69 -6.35 -7.37
CA ARG A 266 -27.11 -6.51 -7.03
C ARG A 266 -27.58 -7.97 -7.12
N MET A 267 -27.17 -8.68 -8.18
CA MET A 267 -27.48 -10.11 -8.33
C MET A 267 -26.87 -10.95 -7.20
N LYS A 268 -25.62 -10.68 -6.80
CA LYS A 268 -24.97 -11.33 -5.66
C LYS A 268 -25.75 -11.10 -4.37
N GLN A 269 -26.16 -9.86 -4.09
CA GLN A 269 -26.91 -9.50 -2.87
C GLN A 269 -28.31 -10.12 -2.83
N GLN A 270 -29.00 -10.16 -3.97
CA GLN A 270 -30.37 -10.65 -4.02
C GLN A 270 -30.43 -12.18 -4.02
N TRP A 271 -29.55 -12.84 -4.77
CA TRP A 271 -29.69 -14.27 -5.10
C TRP A 271 -28.50 -15.12 -4.63
N GLY A 272 -27.49 -14.53 -3.99
CA GLY A 272 -26.31 -15.26 -3.49
C GLY A 272 -25.41 -15.84 -4.58
N ALA A 273 -25.67 -15.53 -5.86
CA ALA A 273 -24.93 -16.08 -6.99
C ALA A 273 -23.65 -15.29 -7.27
N SER A 274 -22.53 -15.99 -7.40
CA SER A 274 -21.27 -15.44 -7.92
C SER A 274 -21.27 -15.51 -9.44
N THR A 275 -21.25 -14.36 -10.11
CA THR A 275 -21.25 -14.30 -11.58
C THR A 275 -19.92 -14.81 -12.13
N GLY A 276 -19.95 -15.86 -12.95
CA GLY A 276 -18.75 -16.43 -13.58
C GLY A 276 -17.78 -17.12 -12.61
N GLY A 277 -18.25 -17.56 -11.44
CA GLY A 277 -17.40 -18.17 -10.40
C GLY A 277 -16.35 -17.20 -9.82
N MET A 278 -16.58 -15.90 -10.00
CA MET A 278 -15.70 -14.82 -9.54
C MET A 278 -16.34 -14.10 -8.37
N ASP A 279 -15.53 -13.91 -7.32
CA ASP A 279 -15.92 -13.13 -6.16
C ASP A 279 -15.24 -11.75 -6.21
N LEU A 280 -16.06 -10.70 -6.22
CA LEU A 280 -15.63 -9.30 -6.16
C LEU A 280 -15.68 -8.75 -4.71
N GLU A 281 -15.74 -9.61 -3.70
CA GLU A 281 -15.73 -9.23 -2.28
C GLU A 281 -14.57 -8.28 -1.92
N TRP A 282 -13.38 -8.48 -2.49
CA TRP A 282 -12.24 -7.57 -2.26
C TRP A 282 -12.53 -6.14 -2.74
N ALA A 283 -13.33 -5.98 -3.80
CA ALA A 283 -13.74 -4.69 -4.31
C ALA A 283 -14.81 -4.07 -3.41
N GLU A 284 -15.72 -4.89 -2.85
CA GLU A 284 -16.69 -4.45 -1.84
C GLU A 284 -16.00 -3.96 -0.57
N GLN A 285 -14.99 -4.70 -0.08
CA GLN A 285 -14.14 -4.29 1.04
C GLN A 285 -13.47 -2.94 0.74
N LEU A 286 -12.93 -2.76 -0.47
CA LEU A 286 -12.32 -1.50 -0.88
C LEU A 286 -13.35 -0.35 -0.89
N MET A 287 -14.54 -0.58 -1.44
CA MET A 287 -15.62 0.42 -1.53
C MET A 287 -16.15 0.86 -0.16
N ALA A 288 -15.86 0.13 0.92
CA ALA A 288 -16.14 0.58 2.28
C ALA A 288 -15.32 1.81 2.70
N VAL A 289 -14.21 2.09 2.00
CA VAL A 289 -13.43 3.33 2.17
C VAL A 289 -14.12 4.46 1.42
N GLN A 290 -14.77 5.34 2.16
CA GLN A 290 -15.58 6.43 1.62
C GLN A 290 -14.96 7.81 1.89
N GLY A 291 -15.53 8.85 1.27
CA GLY A 291 -15.12 10.24 1.53
C GLY A 291 -13.83 10.66 0.84
N LEU A 292 -13.36 9.88 -0.14
CA LEU A 292 -12.18 10.23 -0.92
C LEU A 292 -12.50 11.36 -1.90
N ARG A 293 -11.51 12.22 -2.16
CA ARG A 293 -11.60 13.25 -3.20
C ARG A 293 -11.41 12.65 -4.59
N ASN A 294 -10.57 11.63 -4.69
CA ASN A 294 -10.28 10.97 -5.96
C ASN A 294 -9.88 9.52 -5.74
N VAL A 295 -10.35 8.67 -6.65
CA VAL A 295 -9.84 7.31 -6.83
C VAL A 295 -9.40 7.16 -8.28
N SER A 296 -8.14 6.78 -8.45
CA SER A 296 -7.58 6.41 -9.74
C SER A 296 -7.33 4.92 -9.77
N VAL A 297 -7.76 4.27 -10.84
CA VAL A 297 -7.50 2.86 -11.08
C VAL A 297 -6.61 2.74 -12.30
N LYS A 298 -5.54 1.96 -12.21
CA LYS A 298 -4.58 1.72 -13.29
C LYS A 298 -4.37 0.22 -13.49
N ALA A 299 -4.45 -0.24 -14.73
CA ALA A 299 -4.05 -1.60 -15.09
C ALA A 299 -2.52 -1.70 -15.17
N LEU A 300 -1.95 -2.69 -14.50
CA LEU A 300 -0.59 -3.19 -14.71
C LEU A 300 -0.70 -4.45 -15.57
N VAL A 301 -0.61 -4.27 -16.89
CA VAL A 301 -0.92 -5.35 -17.85
C VAL A 301 0.27 -6.29 -18.00
N GLU A 302 0.07 -7.56 -17.67
CA GLU A 302 1.00 -8.65 -17.85
C GLU A 302 0.49 -9.64 -18.91
N HIS A 303 1.42 -10.38 -19.51
CA HIS A 303 1.06 -11.49 -20.38
C HIS A 303 0.40 -12.62 -19.57
N CYS A 304 -0.71 -13.18 -20.07
CA CYS A 304 -1.36 -14.32 -19.48
C CYS A 304 -1.55 -15.48 -20.46
N ALA A 305 -1.71 -16.69 -19.92
CA ALA A 305 -2.00 -17.89 -20.69
C ALA A 305 -3.33 -17.77 -21.47
N PRO A 306 -3.53 -18.58 -22.53
CA PRO A 306 -4.78 -18.62 -23.29
C PRO A 306 -5.98 -18.95 -22.40
N VAL A 307 -7.14 -18.41 -22.77
CA VAL A 307 -8.41 -18.66 -22.07
C VAL A 307 -8.86 -20.10 -22.33
N GLN A 308 -8.79 -20.95 -21.30
CA GLN A 308 -9.25 -22.35 -21.36
C GLN A 308 -10.39 -22.66 -20.38
N SER A 309 -10.87 -21.66 -19.63
CA SER A 309 -11.97 -21.81 -18.66
C SER A 309 -12.83 -20.56 -18.61
N GLU A 310 -14.07 -20.68 -18.14
CA GLU A 310 -14.97 -19.54 -17.91
C GLU A 310 -14.37 -18.52 -16.94
N LYS A 311 -13.70 -19.00 -15.89
CA LYS A 311 -12.98 -18.15 -14.93
C LYS A 311 -11.85 -17.38 -15.61
N ALA A 312 -11.09 -18.01 -16.52
CA ALA A 312 -10.08 -17.31 -17.30
C ALA A 312 -10.70 -16.33 -18.31
N ALA A 313 -11.84 -16.67 -18.90
CA ALA A 313 -12.55 -15.79 -19.84
C ALA A 313 -13.03 -14.51 -19.15
N PHE A 314 -13.68 -14.66 -17.99
CA PHE A 314 -14.09 -13.52 -17.18
C PHE A 314 -12.87 -12.72 -16.71
N TRP A 315 -11.78 -13.38 -16.30
CA TRP A 315 -10.56 -12.68 -15.88
C TRP A 315 -10.04 -11.73 -16.96
N VAL A 316 -9.96 -12.21 -18.19
CA VAL A 316 -9.47 -11.42 -19.32
C VAL A 316 -10.45 -10.29 -19.65
N ALA A 317 -11.77 -10.55 -19.59
CA ALA A 317 -12.79 -9.51 -19.78
C ALA A 317 -12.72 -8.42 -18.68
N PHE A 318 -12.56 -8.81 -17.42
CA PHE A 318 -12.32 -7.91 -16.30
C PHE A 318 -11.03 -7.11 -16.49
N SER A 319 -9.93 -7.77 -16.88
CA SER A 319 -8.63 -7.13 -17.12
C SER A 319 -8.73 -6.04 -18.19
N LYS A 320 -9.45 -6.32 -19.27
CA LYS A 320 -9.78 -5.35 -20.30
C LYS A 320 -10.59 -4.17 -19.73
N SER A 321 -11.60 -4.44 -18.89
CA SER A 321 -12.38 -3.39 -18.24
C SER A 321 -11.55 -2.49 -17.32
N VAL A 322 -10.55 -3.02 -16.63
CA VAL A 322 -9.60 -2.22 -15.84
C VAL A 322 -8.77 -1.30 -16.75
N GLU A 323 -8.29 -1.81 -17.89
CA GLU A 323 -7.52 -1.02 -18.87
C GLU A 323 -8.39 0.07 -19.53
N GLU A 324 -9.61 -0.27 -19.93
CA GLU A 324 -10.56 0.65 -20.59
C GLU A 324 -11.25 1.62 -19.61
N GLY A 325 -11.14 1.37 -18.30
CA GLY A 325 -11.61 2.26 -17.24
C GLY A 325 -13.01 1.94 -16.69
N GLY A 326 -13.73 0.95 -17.23
CA GLY A 326 -15.07 0.57 -16.77
C GLY A 326 -15.11 0.16 -15.29
N PHE A 327 -14.14 -0.65 -14.85
CA PHE A 327 -13.98 -0.98 -13.43
C PHE A 327 -13.61 0.24 -12.57
N GLY A 328 -12.76 1.12 -13.11
CA GLY A 328 -12.34 2.33 -12.41
C GLY A 328 -13.47 3.33 -12.19
N GLU A 329 -14.36 3.47 -13.16
CA GLU A 329 -15.59 4.27 -13.06
C GLU A 329 -16.52 3.73 -11.97
N TRP A 330 -16.73 2.41 -11.93
CA TRP A 330 -17.56 1.75 -10.93
C TRP A 330 -17.05 1.99 -9.50
N ILE A 331 -15.75 1.77 -9.26
CA ILE A 331 -15.13 1.99 -7.95
C ILE A 331 -15.19 3.46 -7.55
N ARG A 332 -14.86 4.38 -8.48
CA ARG A 332 -14.89 5.81 -8.21
C ARG A 332 -16.28 6.27 -7.80
N GLY A 333 -17.31 5.87 -8.55
CA GLY A 333 -18.71 6.23 -8.26
C GLY A 333 -19.20 5.79 -6.88
N SER A 334 -18.58 4.77 -6.28
CA SER A 334 -18.94 4.29 -4.95
C SER A 334 -18.14 4.95 -3.82
N MET A 335 -16.90 5.40 -4.09
CA MET A 335 -15.95 5.85 -3.05
C MET A 335 -15.82 7.36 -2.94
N THR A 336 -16.03 8.09 -4.04
CA THR A 336 -16.07 9.56 -4.03
C THR A 336 -17.50 9.99 -3.74
N GLY A 337 -17.73 10.62 -2.59
CA GLY A 337 -19.07 11.07 -2.20
C GLY A 337 -19.68 11.97 -3.28
N SER A 338 -20.95 11.72 -3.60
CA SER A 338 -21.81 12.61 -4.39
C SER A 338 -22.18 13.88 -3.63
#